data_AF-A0A183IG00-F1
#
_entry.id   AF-A0A183IG00-F1
#
_cell.length_a   1.000
_cell.length_b   1.000
_cell.length_c   1.000
_cell.angle_alpha   90.00
_cell.angle_beta   90.00
_cell.angle_gamma   90.00
#
_symmetry.space_group_name_H-M   'P 1'
#
loop_
_entity.id
_entity.type
_entity.pdbx_description
1 polymer ?
#
loop_
_entity_poly.entity_id
_entity_poly.type
_entity_poly.pdbx_seq_one_letter_code
_entity_poly.pdbx_strand_id
1 'polypeptide(L)'
;MDSSSFELIANIVGQSYRSRSENAMKTREKEINVLLRHRKLPDHGWDDALIELFLHNLSMMDCNNFQRAFGVGEREGRCYSGIVRRRNFGLPDAMFIVLNTPNLHFSLCHGIGRSGAITSLQPKATGSSLINRLTNSLALHAIQLSGVKDCKSCFVIPCATGMAMMLCLLHFRKKRPNAQTVIWSRIDQKTCIKCILAAGDC
;
A
#
# COMPACT_ATOMS: atom_id res chain seq x y z
N MET A 1 17.38 1.74 -13.28
CA MET A 1 18.72 1.50 -13.85
C MET A 1 19.56 2.70 -13.51
N ASP A 2 20.81 2.50 -13.12
CA ASP A 2 21.72 3.61 -12.82
C ASP A 2 22.43 4.10 -14.08
N SER A 3 23.13 5.23 -13.98
CA SER A 3 23.86 5.83 -15.11
C SER A 3 24.91 4.89 -15.70
N SER A 4 25.55 4.06 -14.87
CA SER A 4 26.53 3.05 -15.33
C SER A 4 25.88 1.96 -16.20
N SER A 5 24.68 1.50 -15.84
CA SER A 5 23.92 0.54 -16.67
C SER A 5 23.64 1.09 -18.06
N PHE A 6 23.33 2.39 -18.18
CA PHE A 6 23.07 3.01 -19.48
C PHE A 6 24.33 3.13 -20.36
N GLU A 7 25.51 3.28 -19.76
CA GLU A 7 26.78 3.23 -20.49
C GLU A 7 27.06 1.83 -21.03
N LEU A 8 26.81 0.79 -20.25
CA LEU A 8 26.92 -0.60 -20.71
C LEU A 8 25.93 -0.89 -21.85
N ILE A 9 24.71 -0.38 -21.78
CA ILE A 9 23.72 -0.50 -22.85
C ILE A 9 24.23 0.20 -24.13
N ALA A 10 24.82 1.39 -24.01
CA ALA A 10 25.39 2.08 -25.17
C ALA A 10 26.51 1.28 -25.84
N ASN A 11 27.32 0.55 -25.08
CA ASN A 11 28.36 -0.31 -25.65
C ASN A 11 27.77 -1.50 -26.44
N ILE A 12 26.53 -1.91 -26.17
CA ILE A 12 25.85 -3.04 -26.83
C ILE A 12 25.04 -2.59 -28.04
N VAL A 13 24.21 -1.54 -27.89
CA VAL A 13 23.24 -1.13 -28.92
C VAL A 13 23.53 0.24 -29.53
N GLY A 14 24.58 0.93 -29.08
CA GLY A 14 24.96 2.26 -29.55
C GLY A 14 24.34 3.42 -28.76
N GLN A 15 24.95 4.61 -28.90
CA GLN A 15 24.59 5.80 -28.10
C GLN A 15 23.21 6.38 -28.42
N SER A 16 22.75 6.30 -29.66
CA SER A 16 21.41 6.78 -30.05
C SER A 16 20.31 6.01 -29.31
N TYR A 17 20.42 4.68 -29.26
CA TYR A 17 19.48 3.79 -28.57
C TYR A 17 19.54 3.94 -27.04
N ARG A 18 20.72 4.22 -26.48
CA ARG A 18 20.86 4.59 -25.06
C ARG A 18 20.00 5.81 -24.74
N SER A 19 20.16 6.91 -25.47
CA SER A 19 19.47 8.17 -25.17
C SER A 19 17.95 8.01 -25.19
N ARG A 20 17.43 7.23 -26.15
CA ARG A 20 15.99 6.94 -26.25
C ARG A 20 15.49 6.11 -25.07
N SER A 21 16.24 5.09 -24.67
CA SER A 21 15.89 4.21 -23.54
C SER A 21 15.94 4.97 -22.20
N GLU A 22 16.97 5.78 -22.01
CA GLU A 22 17.15 6.60 -20.81
C GLU A 22 16.03 7.63 -20.65
N ASN A 23 15.65 8.31 -21.73
CA ASN A 23 14.55 9.27 -21.71
C ASN A 23 13.19 8.61 -21.37
N ALA A 24 12.93 7.42 -21.90
CA ALA A 24 11.71 6.67 -21.59
C ALA A 24 11.64 6.30 -20.09
N MET A 25 12.76 5.88 -19.50
CA MET A 25 12.83 5.55 -18.06
C MET A 25 12.69 6.79 -17.17
N LYS A 26 13.38 7.89 -17.51
CA LYS A 26 13.30 9.16 -16.78
C LYS A 26 11.88 9.72 -16.74
N THR A 27 11.10 9.53 -17.80
CA THR A 27 9.71 9.98 -17.85
C THR A 27 8.86 9.29 -16.78
N ARG A 28 8.99 7.96 -16.64
CA ARG A 28 8.29 7.18 -15.60
C ARG A 28 8.76 7.55 -14.20
N GLU A 29 10.07 7.69 -14.02
CA GLU A 29 10.64 8.11 -12.74
C GLU A 29 10.17 9.50 -12.32
N LYS A 30 9.99 10.43 -13.27
CA LYS A 30 9.48 11.77 -13.01
C LYS A 30 8.08 11.71 -12.40
N GLU A 31 7.16 10.94 -12.98
CA GLU A 31 5.80 10.77 -12.47
C GLU A 31 5.80 10.21 -11.03
N ILE A 32 6.59 9.16 -10.79
CA ILE A 32 6.74 8.57 -9.45
C ILE A 32 7.28 9.62 -8.46
N ASN A 33 8.28 10.39 -8.86
CA ASN A 33 8.86 11.44 -8.02
C ASN A 33 7.85 12.56 -7.71
N VAL A 34 7.00 12.93 -8.66
CA VAL A 34 5.91 13.89 -8.46
C VAL A 34 4.94 13.36 -7.40
N LEU A 35 4.51 12.11 -7.51
CA LEU A 35 3.65 11.46 -6.51
C LEU A 35 4.31 11.45 -5.12
N LEU A 36 5.58 11.05 -5.02
CA LEU A 36 6.29 10.96 -3.73
C LEU A 36 6.49 12.33 -3.08
N ARG A 37 6.74 13.38 -3.88
CA ARG A 37 6.91 14.76 -3.37
C ARG A 37 5.58 15.37 -2.93
N HIS A 38 4.58 15.35 -3.80
CA HIS A 38 3.32 16.05 -3.56
C HIS A 38 2.33 15.24 -2.73
N ARG A 39 2.37 13.91 -2.83
CA ARG A 39 1.46 12.97 -2.15
C ARG A 39 -0.02 13.28 -2.42
N LYS A 40 -0.28 13.76 -3.64
CA LYS A 40 -1.60 14.12 -4.16
C LYS A 40 -1.95 13.23 -5.34
N LEU A 41 -3.25 13.09 -5.59
CA LEU A 41 -3.74 12.43 -6.80
C LEU A 41 -3.20 13.18 -8.02
N PRO A 42 -2.69 12.46 -9.04
CA PRO A 42 -2.27 13.08 -10.28
C PRO A 42 -3.49 13.61 -11.03
N ASP A 43 -3.32 14.71 -11.77
CA ASP A 43 -4.40 15.30 -12.58
C ASP A 43 -4.83 14.35 -13.70
N HIS A 44 -3.88 13.58 -14.23
CA HIS A 44 -4.10 12.53 -15.21
C HIS A 44 -3.74 11.16 -14.60
N GLY A 45 -4.63 10.18 -14.77
CA GLY A 45 -4.39 8.82 -14.29
C GLY A 45 -3.15 8.21 -14.94
N TRP A 46 -2.40 7.44 -14.15
CA TRP A 46 -1.28 6.65 -14.66
C TRP A 46 -1.79 5.50 -15.53
N ASP A 47 -0.96 5.07 -16.48
CA ASP A 47 -1.19 3.82 -17.19
C ASP A 47 -0.92 2.60 -16.29
N ASP A 48 -1.48 1.44 -16.67
CA ASP A 48 -1.34 0.22 -15.89
C ASP A 48 0.13 -0.19 -15.72
N ALA A 49 0.96 0.02 -16.74
CA ALA A 49 2.38 -0.32 -16.70
C ALA A 49 3.16 0.48 -15.63
N LEU A 50 2.86 1.77 -15.47
CA LEU A 50 3.46 2.61 -14.45
C LEU A 50 2.95 2.27 -13.05
N ILE A 51 1.65 1.98 -12.92
CA ILE A 51 1.06 1.51 -11.66
C ILE A 51 1.74 0.20 -11.22
N GLU A 52 1.84 -0.78 -12.11
CA GLU A 52 2.50 -2.06 -11.84
C GLU A 52 3.98 -1.88 -11.49
N LEU A 53 4.72 -1.05 -12.25
CA LEU A 53 6.11 -0.73 -11.96
C LEU A 53 6.28 -0.12 -10.56
N PHE A 54 5.38 0.80 -10.19
CA PHE A 54 5.43 1.45 -8.88
C PHE A 54 5.13 0.47 -7.75
N LEU A 55 4.08 -0.35 -7.87
CA LEU A 55 3.72 -1.38 -6.90
C LEU A 55 4.82 -2.43 -6.76
N HIS A 56 5.47 -2.78 -7.88
CA HIS A 56 6.61 -3.68 -7.89
C HIS A 56 7.80 -3.09 -7.13
N ASN A 57 8.19 -1.83 -7.40
CA ASN A 57 9.25 -1.15 -6.67
C ASN A 57 8.97 -1.12 -5.16
N LEU A 58 7.72 -0.88 -4.76
CA LEU A 58 7.30 -0.94 -3.35
C LEU A 58 7.44 -2.34 -2.78
N SER A 59 7.00 -3.37 -3.50
CA SER A 59 7.10 -4.76 -3.03
C SER A 59 8.55 -5.16 -2.73
N MET A 60 9.52 -4.74 -3.56
CA MET A 60 10.95 -5.03 -3.31
C MET A 60 11.49 -4.43 -2.01
N MET A 61 10.84 -3.41 -1.44
CA MET A 61 11.28 -2.74 -0.22
C MET A 61 10.89 -3.49 1.06
N ASP A 62 10.08 -4.54 0.98
CA ASP A 62 9.71 -5.37 2.13
C ASP A 62 10.72 -6.50 2.34
N CYS A 63 11.09 -6.74 3.61
CA CYS A 63 12.18 -7.65 3.96
C CYS A 63 11.95 -9.09 3.51
N ASN A 64 10.68 -9.53 3.41
CA ASN A 64 10.34 -10.87 2.91
C ASN A 64 10.74 -11.10 1.44
N ASN A 65 11.13 -10.04 0.71
CA ASN A 65 11.51 -10.11 -0.69
C ASN A 65 13.01 -9.86 -0.92
N PHE A 66 13.81 -9.71 0.14
CA PHE A 66 15.26 -9.54 0.00
C PHE A 66 15.94 -10.88 -0.34
N GLN A 67 16.84 -10.86 -1.32
CA GLN A 67 17.51 -12.06 -1.84
C GLN A 67 18.30 -12.87 -0.78
N ARG A 68 18.74 -12.23 0.31
CA ARG A 68 19.52 -12.85 1.39
C ARG A 68 18.92 -12.58 2.78
N ALA A 69 17.60 -12.58 2.89
CA ALA A 69 16.94 -12.53 4.19
C ALA A 69 16.79 -13.93 4.80
N PHE A 70 17.38 -14.15 5.97
CA PHE A 70 17.09 -15.31 6.81
C PHE A 70 16.04 -14.92 7.84
N GLY A 71 14.79 -15.28 7.57
CA GLY A 71 13.69 -15.05 8.51
C GLY A 71 13.54 -16.22 9.48
N VAL A 72 13.95 -16.04 10.74
CA VAL A 72 13.77 -17.04 11.83
C VAL A 72 12.58 -16.75 12.74
N GLY A 73 11.88 -15.65 12.52
CA GLY A 73 10.72 -15.26 13.32
C GLY A 73 9.44 -16.02 12.98
N GLU A 74 8.43 -15.79 13.80
CA GLU A 74 7.08 -16.34 13.68
C GLU A 74 6.27 -15.66 12.56
N ARG A 75 6.59 -14.41 12.23
CA ARG A 75 5.89 -13.60 11.22
C ARG A 75 6.85 -13.01 10.18
N GLU A 76 7.27 -13.87 9.25
CA GLU A 76 8.27 -13.57 8.21
C GLU A 76 7.66 -13.32 6.82
N GLY A 77 6.32 -13.19 6.71
CA GLY A 77 5.66 -12.91 5.43
C GLY A 77 5.81 -14.04 4.40
N ARG A 78 6.06 -15.28 4.84
CA ARG A 78 6.20 -16.45 3.97
C ARG A 78 4.88 -16.74 3.26
N CYS A 79 4.92 -16.85 1.94
CA CYS A 79 3.74 -17.15 1.11
C CYS A 79 3.95 -18.46 0.36
N TYR A 80 3.10 -19.46 0.62
CA TYR A 80 3.18 -20.78 -0.01
C TYR A 80 2.70 -20.78 -1.47
N SER A 81 1.50 -20.25 -1.72
CA SER A 81 0.87 -20.27 -3.05
C SER A 81 1.35 -19.10 -3.92
N GLY A 82 1.87 -19.42 -5.11
CA GLY A 82 2.21 -18.41 -6.11
C GLY A 82 1.00 -17.57 -6.57
N ILE A 83 -0.21 -18.12 -6.55
CA ILE A 83 -1.44 -17.38 -6.89
C ILE A 83 -1.73 -16.31 -5.82
N VAL A 84 -1.63 -16.68 -4.54
CA VAL A 84 -1.82 -15.75 -3.42
C VAL A 84 -0.76 -14.65 -3.46
N ARG A 85 0.47 -14.99 -3.85
CA ARG A 85 1.54 -14.02 -4.03
C ARG A 85 1.22 -13.03 -5.15
N ARG A 86 0.89 -13.53 -6.34
CA ARG A 86 0.59 -12.72 -7.52
C ARG A 86 -0.52 -11.71 -7.29
N ARG A 87 -1.64 -12.17 -6.72
CA ARG A 87 -2.79 -11.27 -6.42
C ARG A 87 -2.47 -10.17 -5.41
N ASN A 88 -1.40 -10.32 -4.62
CA ASN A 88 -0.91 -9.29 -3.69
C ASN A 88 0.30 -8.56 -4.28
N PHE A 89 0.23 -8.27 -5.59
CA PHE A 89 1.25 -7.56 -6.36
C PHE A 89 2.62 -8.23 -6.37
N GLY A 90 2.60 -9.56 -6.41
CA GLY A 90 3.80 -10.33 -6.72
C GLY A 90 3.93 -10.60 -8.21
N LEU A 91 5.16 -10.65 -8.72
CA LEU A 91 5.38 -11.04 -10.10
C LEU A 91 4.96 -12.50 -10.32
N PRO A 92 4.39 -12.82 -11.49
CA PRO A 92 4.27 -14.21 -11.90
C PRO A 92 5.65 -14.84 -11.98
N ASP A 93 5.74 -16.09 -11.52
CA ASP A 93 6.84 -16.97 -11.90
C ASP A 93 6.82 -17.01 -13.43
N ALA A 94 7.72 -16.28 -14.08
CA ALA A 94 7.92 -16.45 -15.50
C ALA A 94 8.32 -17.92 -15.69
N MET A 95 7.39 -18.70 -16.23
CA MET A 95 7.52 -20.07 -16.75
C MET A 95 8.70 -20.87 -16.19
N PHE A 96 8.43 -21.69 -15.17
CA PHE A 96 9.40 -22.66 -14.70
C PHE A 96 8.76 -24.02 -14.41
N ILE A 97 8.61 -24.78 -15.49
CA ILE A 97 8.43 -26.24 -15.46
C ILE A 97 9.79 -26.96 -15.31
N VAL A 98 10.94 -26.26 -15.34
CA VAL A 98 12.24 -26.94 -15.44
C VAL A 98 13.29 -26.26 -14.56
N LEU A 99 13.52 -26.81 -13.36
CA LEU A 99 14.76 -26.76 -12.52
C LEU A 99 14.67 -26.18 -11.09
N ASN A 100 13.85 -26.70 -10.16
CA ASN A 100 14.06 -26.59 -8.69
C ASN A 100 14.93 -25.41 -8.14
N THR A 101 14.62 -24.16 -8.50
CA THR A 101 15.41 -23.00 -8.08
C THR A 101 14.55 -22.20 -7.12
N PRO A 102 14.94 -22.05 -5.84
CA PRO A 102 14.11 -21.38 -4.86
C PRO A 102 14.34 -19.86 -4.98
N ASN A 103 13.23 -19.12 -4.99
CA ASN A 103 13.11 -17.76 -4.45
C ASN A 103 13.67 -16.59 -5.28
N LEU A 104 12.85 -16.08 -6.20
CA LEU A 104 12.76 -14.62 -6.37
C LEU A 104 11.29 -14.22 -6.41
N HIS A 105 10.78 -13.86 -5.25
CA HIS A 105 9.36 -13.81 -4.96
C HIS A 105 9.04 -12.45 -4.35
N PHE A 106 8.56 -11.50 -5.14
CA PHE A 106 8.14 -10.19 -4.62
C PHE A 106 6.66 -10.26 -4.22
N SER A 107 6.26 -9.69 -3.08
CA SER A 107 4.85 -9.49 -2.70
C SER A 107 4.72 -8.68 -1.40
N LEU A 108 3.62 -7.94 -1.26
CA LEU A 108 3.29 -7.20 -0.05
C LEU A 108 2.59 -8.12 0.97
N CYS A 109 3.36 -8.91 1.72
CA CYS A 109 2.82 -9.96 2.61
C CYS A 109 2.76 -9.60 4.10
N HIS A 110 3.41 -8.51 4.53
CA HIS A 110 3.47 -8.17 5.96
C HIS A 110 2.21 -7.44 6.48
N GLY A 111 1.42 -6.85 5.58
CA GLY A 111 0.28 -6.00 5.90
C GLY A 111 0.71 -4.61 6.34
N ILE A 112 -0.21 -3.87 6.96
CA ILE A 112 0.01 -2.49 7.41
C ILE A 112 0.11 -2.38 8.93
N GLY A 113 0.89 -1.40 9.41
CA GLY A 113 0.96 -1.08 10.83
C GLY A 113 1.81 -2.02 11.68
N ARG A 114 1.68 -1.86 13.00
CA ARG A 114 2.29 -2.69 14.03
C ARG A 114 1.23 -3.12 15.05
N SER A 115 1.56 -4.09 15.90
CA SER A 115 0.66 -4.63 16.92
C SER A 115 0.04 -3.56 17.84
N GLY A 116 0.75 -2.46 18.09
CA GLY A 116 0.25 -1.36 18.92
C GLY A 116 -0.54 -0.29 18.16
N ALA A 117 -0.31 -0.10 16.86
CA ALA A 117 -0.98 0.94 16.07
C ALA A 117 -0.91 0.69 14.57
N ILE A 118 -2.05 0.85 13.89
CA ILE A 118 -2.21 0.59 12.45
C ILE A 118 -1.48 1.62 11.57
N THR A 119 -1.25 2.83 12.07
CA THR A 119 -0.58 3.92 11.34
C THR A 119 0.94 3.93 11.54
N SER A 120 1.47 3.08 12.41
CA SER A 120 2.91 2.99 12.67
C SER A 120 3.66 2.37 11.49
N LEU A 121 4.90 2.82 11.27
CA LEU A 121 5.81 2.22 10.29
C LEU A 121 6.19 0.81 10.73
N GLN A 122 6.17 -0.15 9.80
CA GLN A 122 6.59 -1.52 10.01
C GLN A 122 8.05 -1.68 9.54
N PRO A 123 9.02 -1.90 10.44
CA PRO A 123 10.44 -2.01 10.06
C PRO A 123 10.74 -3.19 9.11
N LYS A 124 9.94 -4.27 9.17
CA LYS A 124 10.06 -5.41 8.23
C LYS A 124 9.40 -5.16 6.87
N ALA A 125 8.66 -4.06 6.71
CA ALA A 125 7.79 -3.83 5.57
C ALA A 125 7.76 -2.35 5.17
N THR A 126 8.90 -1.85 4.71
CA THR A 126 9.07 -0.45 4.32
C THR A 126 8.18 -0.08 3.14
N GLY A 127 8.08 -0.97 2.15
CA GLY A 127 7.20 -0.80 0.98
C GLY A 127 5.73 -0.78 1.38
N SER A 128 5.28 -1.76 2.17
CA SER A 128 3.92 -1.80 2.72
C SER A 128 3.60 -0.58 3.60
N SER A 129 4.60 -0.05 4.32
CA SER A 129 4.43 1.17 5.13
C SER A 129 4.32 2.43 4.26
N LEU A 130 5.11 2.51 3.19
CA LEU A 130 5.10 3.62 2.25
C LEU A 130 3.79 3.68 1.48
N ILE A 131 3.32 2.55 0.93
CA ILE A 131 2.04 2.51 0.21
C ILE A 131 0.88 2.90 1.13
N ASN A 132 0.87 2.44 2.40
CA ASN A 132 -0.16 2.83 3.36
C ASN A 132 -0.19 4.35 3.60
N ARG A 133 0.97 5.00 3.75
CA ARG A 133 1.06 6.45 3.93
C ARG A 133 0.64 7.22 2.69
N LEU A 134 1.03 6.75 1.51
CA LEU A 134 0.63 7.37 0.25
C LEU A 134 -0.88 7.24 0.07
N THR A 135 -1.45 6.05 0.25
CA THR A 135 -2.90 5.83 0.17
C THR A 135 -3.67 6.74 1.13
N ASN A 136 -3.20 6.92 2.36
CA ASN A 136 -3.83 7.87 3.29
C ASN A 136 -3.77 9.32 2.79
N SER A 137 -2.65 9.73 2.20
CA SER A 137 -2.48 11.08 1.66
C SER A 137 -3.35 11.31 0.41
N LEU A 138 -3.44 10.30 -0.46
CA LEU A 138 -4.30 10.32 -1.65
C LEU A 138 -5.78 10.34 -1.28
N ALA A 139 -6.18 9.55 -0.28
CA ALA A 139 -7.55 9.57 0.26
C ALA A 139 -7.89 10.93 0.87
N LEU A 140 -6.95 11.55 1.60
CA LEU A 140 -7.13 12.89 2.16
C LEU A 140 -7.34 13.92 1.05
N HIS A 141 -6.51 13.85 0.01
CA HIS A 141 -6.66 14.72 -1.15
C HIS A 141 -8.01 14.51 -1.85
N ALA A 142 -8.47 13.27 -2.00
CA ALA A 142 -9.78 12.96 -2.57
C ALA A 142 -10.93 13.56 -1.75
N ILE A 143 -10.86 13.50 -0.41
CA ILE A 143 -11.85 14.11 0.49
C ILE A 143 -11.86 15.64 0.35
N GLN A 144 -10.70 16.25 0.20
CA GLN A 144 -10.60 17.70 0.00
C GLN A 144 -11.15 18.13 -1.36
N LEU A 145 -10.89 17.33 -2.41
CA LEU A 145 -11.44 17.55 -3.76
C LEU A 145 -12.95 17.36 -3.80
N SER A 146 -13.52 16.46 -2.99
CA SER A 146 -14.99 16.26 -2.93
C SER A 146 -15.75 17.38 -2.22
N GLY A 147 -15.04 18.36 -1.65
CA GLY A 147 -15.62 19.58 -1.07
C GLY A 147 -15.30 19.78 0.41
N VAL A 148 -14.76 18.79 1.12
CA VAL A 148 -14.40 18.91 2.54
C VAL A 148 -12.97 19.47 2.66
N LYS A 149 -12.78 20.71 2.23
CA LYS A 149 -11.46 21.37 2.10
C LYS A 149 -10.68 21.43 3.42
N ASP A 150 -11.38 21.57 4.54
CA ASP A 150 -10.76 21.67 5.88
C ASP A 150 -10.45 20.31 6.53
N CYS A 151 -10.61 19.20 5.81
CA CYS A 151 -10.22 17.88 6.32
C CYS A 151 -8.71 17.86 6.57
N LYS A 152 -8.31 17.70 7.84
CA LYS A 152 -6.91 17.75 8.28
C LYS A 152 -6.20 16.39 8.23
N SER A 153 -6.95 15.31 8.41
CA SER A 153 -6.39 13.96 8.42
C SER A 153 -7.45 12.92 8.10
N CYS A 154 -7.00 11.83 7.48
CA CYS A 154 -7.75 10.60 7.35
C CYS A 154 -6.78 9.42 7.33
N PHE A 155 -7.30 8.22 7.51
CA PHE A 155 -6.56 7.00 7.26
C PHE A 155 -7.50 5.92 6.74
N VAL A 156 -6.98 5.08 5.85
CA VAL A 156 -7.67 3.92 5.32
C VAL A 156 -7.55 2.78 6.31
N ILE A 157 -8.65 2.08 6.51
CA ILE A 157 -8.73 0.93 7.41
C ILE A 157 -9.32 -0.27 6.63
N PRO A 158 -8.75 -1.47 6.74
CA PRO A 158 -9.23 -2.65 6.01
C PRO A 158 -10.43 -3.28 6.71
N CYS A 159 -11.50 -2.49 6.88
CA CYS A 159 -12.77 -2.97 7.39
C CYS A 159 -13.93 -2.19 6.74
N ALA A 160 -15.12 -2.79 6.76
CA ALA A 160 -16.31 -2.12 6.25
C ALA A 160 -16.69 -0.90 7.11
N THR A 161 -17.47 0.03 6.55
CA THR A 161 -17.90 1.27 7.22
C THR A 161 -18.51 1.05 8.59
N GLY A 162 -19.29 -0.02 8.78
CA GLY A 162 -19.84 -0.38 10.10
C GLY A 162 -18.77 -0.64 11.16
N MET A 163 -17.74 -1.41 10.81
CA MET A 163 -16.63 -1.69 11.71
C MET A 163 -15.79 -0.44 11.97
N ALA A 164 -15.63 0.43 10.97
CA ALA A 164 -14.96 1.71 11.14
C ALA A 164 -15.73 2.61 12.13
N MET A 165 -17.06 2.71 11.99
CA MET A 165 -17.92 3.43 12.95
C MET A 165 -17.84 2.81 14.35
N MET A 166 -17.86 1.48 14.46
CA MET A 166 -17.69 0.78 15.73
C MET A 166 -16.36 1.15 16.41
N LEU A 167 -15.26 1.23 15.66
CA LEU A 167 -13.96 1.66 16.20
C LEU A 167 -13.99 3.11 16.71
N CYS A 168 -14.68 4.01 16.02
CA CYS A 168 -14.91 5.37 16.50
C CYS A 168 -15.72 5.37 17.81
N LEU A 169 -16.79 4.59 17.90
CA LEU A 169 -17.62 4.46 19.11
C LEU A 169 -16.84 3.88 20.30
N LEU A 170 -16.03 2.84 20.07
CA LEU A 170 -15.14 2.27 21.09
C LEU A 170 -14.12 3.29 21.60
N HIS A 171 -13.59 4.14 20.71
CA HIS A 171 -12.72 5.25 21.11
C HIS A 171 -13.49 6.27 21.97
N PHE A 172 -14.70 6.66 21.57
CA PHE A 172 -15.53 7.59 22.35
C PHE A 172 -15.90 7.04 23.71
N ARG A 173 -16.24 5.74 23.84
CA ARG A 173 -16.51 5.12 25.15
C ARG A 173 -15.31 5.23 26.08
N LYS A 174 -14.08 4.97 25.59
CA LYS A 174 -12.86 5.16 26.39
C LYS A 174 -12.66 6.61 26.83
N LYS A 175 -13.03 7.58 25.96
CA LYS A 175 -12.92 9.01 26.25
C LYS A 175 -14.06 9.55 27.13
N ARG A 176 -15.22 8.90 27.12
CA ARG A 176 -16.44 9.28 27.84
C ARG A 176 -17.01 8.04 28.55
N PRO A 177 -16.38 7.58 29.64
CA PRO A 177 -16.75 6.33 30.30
C PRO A 177 -18.18 6.34 30.88
N ASN A 178 -18.72 7.53 31.18
CA ASN A 178 -20.08 7.69 31.71
C ASN A 178 -21.16 7.76 30.63
N ALA A 179 -20.80 7.81 29.35
CA ALA A 179 -21.77 7.87 28.27
C ALA A 179 -22.38 6.49 28.02
N GLN A 180 -23.69 6.38 28.20
CA GLN A 180 -24.47 5.14 28.07
C GLN A 180 -25.33 5.10 26.80
N THR A 181 -25.31 6.12 25.94
CA THR A 181 -26.26 6.15 24.81
C THR A 181 -25.63 6.82 23.59
N VAL A 182 -25.93 6.27 22.41
CA VAL A 182 -25.64 6.86 21.12
C VAL A 182 -26.94 7.40 20.52
N ILE A 183 -27.01 8.71 20.34
CA ILE A 183 -28.15 9.34 19.64
C ILE A 183 -27.97 9.08 18.15
N TRP A 184 -29.00 8.50 17.51
CA TRP A 184 -28.95 8.13 16.11
C TRP A 184 -30.21 8.62 15.37
N SER A 185 -30.02 9.48 14.36
CA SER A 185 -31.12 9.85 13.47
C SER A 185 -31.50 8.65 12.62
N ARG A 186 -32.77 8.22 12.73
CA ARG A 186 -33.23 6.97 12.12
C ARG A 186 -32.90 6.92 10.62
N ILE A 187 -32.22 5.85 10.25
CA ILE A 187 -32.01 5.42 8.87
C ILE A 187 -32.11 3.89 8.88
N ASP A 188 -32.94 3.33 8.01
CA ASP A 188 -33.27 1.91 8.01
C ASP A 188 -32.18 1.09 7.28
N GLN A 189 -30.97 1.13 7.83
CA GLN A 189 -29.78 0.44 7.34
C GLN A 189 -29.19 -0.41 8.47
N LYS A 190 -29.10 -1.73 8.26
CA LYS A 190 -28.75 -2.69 9.32
C LYS A 190 -27.35 -2.46 9.92
N THR A 191 -26.36 -2.12 9.10
CA THR A 191 -24.96 -1.90 9.53
C THR A 191 -24.84 -0.75 10.53
N CYS A 192 -25.58 0.33 10.34
CA CYS A 192 -25.60 1.51 11.22
C CYS A 192 -26.06 1.18 12.64
N ILE A 193 -27.06 0.30 12.79
CA ILE A 193 -27.52 -0.13 14.11
C ILE A 193 -26.57 -1.19 14.69
N LYS A 194 -26.14 -2.15 13.85
CA LYS A 194 -25.24 -3.23 14.27
C LYS A 194 -23.89 -2.73 14.77
N CYS A 195 -23.35 -1.62 14.25
CA CYS A 195 -22.08 -1.08 14.75
C CYS A 195 -22.20 -0.48 16.15
N ILE A 196 -23.37 0.08 16.51
CA ILE A 196 -23.63 0.61 17.85
C ILE A 196 -23.68 -0.55 18.84
N LEU A 197 -24.49 -1.58 18.54
CA LEU A 197 -24.59 -2.79 19.36
C LEU A 197 -23.24 -3.51 19.50
N ALA A 198 -22.49 -3.64 18.41
CA ALA A 198 -21.18 -4.29 18.42
C ALA A 198 -20.10 -3.48 19.17
N ALA A 199 -20.24 -2.16 19.28
CA ALA A 199 -19.38 -1.35 20.14
C ALA A 199 -19.63 -1.64 21.63
N GLY A 200 -20.64 -2.45 21.95
CA GLY A 200 -21.10 -2.89 23.27
C GLY A 200 -22.41 -2.20 23.61
N ASP A 201 -23.30 -2.91 24.29
CA ASP A 201 -24.62 -2.39 24.65
C ASP A 201 -24.48 -1.07 25.42
N CYS A 202 -25.33 -0.14 25.02
CA CYS A 202 -25.52 1.18 25.60
C CYS A 202 -26.56 1.04 26.72
#